data_AF-A0A2V8M938-F1
#
_entry.id   AF-A0A2V8M938-F1
#
_cell.length_a   1.000
_cell.length_b   1.000
_cell.length_c   1.000
_cell.angle_alpha   90.00
_cell.angle_beta   90.00
_cell.angle_gamma   90.00
#
_symmetry.space_group_name_H-M   'P 1'
#
loop_
_entity.id
_entity.type
_entity.pdbx_description
1 polymer ?
#
loop_
_entity_poly.entity_id
_entity_poly.type
_entity_poly.pdbx_seq_one_letter_code
_entity_poly.pdbx_strand_id
1 'polypeptide(L)' 'MSGAYPQSLYEIRMEGWKALTERLGPAGAMRFMMQYDPGHGDYSKERHEIFAGVTIEELLEFIGPGEPEPPEADRR' A
#
# COMPACT_ATOMS: atom_id res chain seq x y z
N MET A 1 7.99 2.46 18.08
CA MET A 1 9.27 2.45 17.34
C MET A 1 9.02 3.07 15.98
N SER A 2 9.45 4.33 15.78
CA SER A 2 9.35 4.99 14.48
C SER A 2 10.53 4.54 13.63
N GLY A 3 10.29 3.57 12.75
CA GLY A 3 11.30 3.05 11.82
C GLY A 3 11.31 3.87 10.54
N ALA A 4 11.86 5.09 10.58
CA ALA A 4 12.22 5.79 9.37
C ALA A 4 13.47 5.11 8.80
N TYR A 5 13.31 4.29 7.76
CA TYR A 5 14.45 3.76 7.03
C TYR A 5 15.20 4.97 6.44
N PRO A 6 16.50 5.16 6.75
CA PRO A 6 17.29 6.28 6.22
C PRO A 6 17.57 6.15 4.72
N GLN A 7 17.18 5.03 4.12
CA GLN A 7 17.36 4.68 2.72
C GLN A 7 16.19 5.20 1.89
N SER A 8 16.49 5.66 0.68
CA SER A 8 15.48 5.93 -0.34
C SER A 8 14.66 4.67 -0.66
N LEU A 9 13.43 4.87 -1.15
CA LEU A 9 12.58 3.76 -1.61
C LEU A 9 13.28 2.89 -2.68
N TYR A 10 14.14 3.51 -3.49
CA TYR A 10 14.95 2.81 -4.48
C TYR A 10 15.96 1.87 -3.82
N GLU A 11 16.71 2.36 -2.83
CA GLU A 11 17.70 1.55 -2.08
C GLU A 11 17.04 0.38 -1.34
N ILE A 12 15.88 0.60 -0.72
CA ILE A 12 15.10 -0.46 -0.08
C ILE A 12 14.67 -1.51 -1.10
N ARG A 13 14.20 -1.10 -2.29
CA ARG A 13 13.79 -2.01 -3.36
C ARG A 13 14.97 -2.83 -3.88
N MET A 14 16.13 -2.21 -4.05
CA MET A 14 17.34 -2.90 -4.50
C MET A 14 17.82 -3.93 -3.48
N GLU A 15 17.80 -3.59 -2.19
CA GLU A 15 18.17 -4.53 -1.13
C GLU A 15 17.19 -5.71 -1.04
N GLY A 16 15.89 -5.43 -1.16
CA GLY A 16 14.87 -6.48 -1.22
C GLY A 16 15.03 -7.41 -2.42
N TRP A 17 15.34 -6.86 -3.61
CA TRP A 17 15.62 -7.66 -4.80
C TRP A 17 16.86 -8.55 -4.64
N LYS A 18 17.93 -8.00 -4.06
CA LYS A 18 19.15 -8.75 -3.76
C LYS A 18 18.86 -9.91 -2.81
N ALA A 19 18.19 -9.66 -1.70
CA ALA A 19 17.83 -10.69 -0.73
C ALA A 19 16.96 -11.82 -1.36
N LEU A 20 15.97 -11.46 -2.18
CA LEU A 20 15.12 -12.42 -2.88
C LEU A 20 15.91 -13.28 -3.86
N THR A 21 16.77 -12.67 -4.68
CA THR A 21 17.55 -13.37 -5.71
C THR A 21 18.63 -14.26 -5.12
N GLU A 22 19.29 -13.84 -4.02
CA GLU A 22 20.24 -14.67 -3.28
C GLU A 22 19.58 -15.93 -2.73
N ARG A 23 18.34 -15.82 -2.23
CA ARG A 23 17.65 -16.93 -1.57
C ARG A 23 16.93 -17.88 -2.52
N LEU A 24 16.34 -17.35 -3.60
CA LEU A 24 15.42 -18.08 -4.49
C LEU A 24 15.97 -18.26 -5.91
N GLY A 25 17.10 -17.61 -6.23
CA GLY A 25 17.58 -17.46 -7.60
C GLY A 25 16.71 -16.50 -8.42
N PRO A 26 17.18 -16.05 -9.60
CA PRO A 26 16.47 -15.08 -10.44
C PRO A 26 15.06 -15.53 -10.85
N ALA A 27 14.90 -16.80 -11.24
CA ALA A 27 13.61 -17.34 -11.66
C ALA A 27 12.61 -17.47 -10.49
N GLY A 28 13.09 -17.83 -9.29
CA GLY A 28 12.25 -17.90 -8.10
C GLY A 28 11.84 -16.53 -7.59
N ALA A 29 12.77 -15.57 -7.59
CA ALA A 29 12.49 -14.18 -7.23
C ALA A 29 11.47 -13.53 -8.18
N MET A 30 11.59 -13.75 -9.50
CA MET A 30 10.59 -13.26 -10.45
C MET A 30 9.22 -13.89 -10.23
N ARG A 31 9.14 -15.21 -10.02
CA ARG A 31 7.87 -15.88 -9.70
C ARG A 31 7.26 -15.33 -8.41
N PHE A 32 8.06 -15.10 -7.37
CA PHE A 32 7.61 -14.50 -6.12
C PHE A 32 7.03 -13.09 -6.34
N MET A 33 7.70 -12.24 -7.12
CA MET A 33 7.17 -10.91 -7.47
C MET A 33 5.87 -10.99 -8.29
N MET A 34 5.73 -12.03 -9.12
CA MET A 34 4.53 -12.30 -9.93
C MET A 34 3.41 -12.98 -9.14
N GLN A 35 3.70 -13.50 -7.93
CA GLN A 35 2.68 -13.90 -6.96
C GLN A 35 2.06 -12.65 -6.35
N TYR A 36 1.46 -11.82 -7.21
CA TYR A 36 0.38 -10.96 -6.77
C TYR A 36 -0.74 -11.90 -6.35
N ASP A 37 -1.00 -11.96 -5.05
CA ASP A 37 -2.20 -12.63 -4.56
C ASP A 37 -3.38 -11.80 -5.07
N PRO A 38 -4.23 -12.33 -5.98
CA PRO A 38 -5.49 -11.66 -6.26
C PRO A 38 -6.26 -11.71 -4.94
N GLY A 39 -6.19 -10.61 -4.18
CA GLY A 39 -6.73 -10.54 -2.83
C GLY A 39 -8.07 -11.24 -2.75
N HIS A 40 -8.22 -12.10 -1.75
CA HIS A 40 -9.43 -12.87 -1.54
C HIS A 40 -10.60 -11.95 -1.18
N GLY A 41 -11.80 -12.33 -1.58
CA GLY A 41 -13.03 -11.64 -1.22
C GLY A 41 -13.68 -10.90 -2.38
N ASP A 42 -14.88 -10.38 -2.12
CA ASP A 42 -15.61 -9.54 -3.06
C ASP A 42 -15.69 -8.16 -2.42
N TYR A 43 -14.62 -7.37 -2.57
CA TYR A 43 -14.56 -6.02 -1.99
C TYR A 43 -15.77 -5.17 -2.40
N SER A 44 -16.37 -5.41 -3.56
CA SER A 44 -17.56 -4.66 -3.97
C SER A 44 -18.76 -4.98 -3.09
N LYS A 45 -18.96 -6.25 -2.71
CA LYS A 45 -19.99 -6.66 -1.75
C LYS A 45 -19.64 -6.26 -0.33
N GLU A 46 -18.42 -6.57 0.12
CA GLU A 46 -17.97 -6.29 1.49
C GLU A 46 -18.03 -4.80 1.79
N ARG A 47 -17.60 -3.93 0.87
CA ARG A 47 -17.76 -2.47 0.99
C ARG A 47 -19.24 -2.08 1.13
N HIS A 48 -20.13 -2.69 0.37
CA HIS A 48 -21.56 -2.36 0.43
C HIS A 48 -22.16 -2.72 1.78
N GLU A 49 -21.73 -3.83 2.38
CA GLU A 49 -22.13 -4.24 3.73
C GLU A 49 -21.53 -3.34 4.82
N ILE A 50 -20.22 -3.05 4.74
CA ILE A 50 -19.51 -2.20 5.71
C ILE A 50 -20.12 -0.79 5.78
N PHE A 51 -20.49 -0.22 4.65
CA PHE A 51 -21.07 1.13 4.56
C PHE A 51 -22.60 1.12 4.46
N ALA A 52 -23.26 -0.02 4.72
CA ALA A 52 -24.71 -0.09 4.70
C ALA A 52 -25.29 0.84 5.77
N GLY A 53 -25.99 1.89 5.33
CA GLY A 53 -26.63 2.86 6.22
C GLY A 53 -25.71 4.00 6.71
N VAL A 54 -24.45 4.06 6.25
CA VAL A 54 -23.55 5.19 6.53
C VAL A 54 -23.81 6.31 5.53
N THR A 55 -24.08 7.52 6.02
CA THR A 55 -24.23 8.70 5.17
C THR A 55 -22.88 9.37 4.89
N ILE A 56 -22.84 10.22 3.87
CA ILE A 56 -21.62 10.97 3.56
C ILE A 56 -21.30 11.97 4.68
N GLU A 57 -22.32 12.52 5.34
CA GLU A 57 -22.17 13.45 6.46
C GLU A 57 -21.50 12.77 7.66
N GLU A 58 -21.94 11.57 8.03
CA GLU A 58 -21.35 10.77 9.10
C GLU A 58 -19.90 10.39 8.79
N LEU A 59 -19.61 10.09 7.52
CA LEU A 59 -18.26 9.75 7.07
C LEU A 59 -17.31 10.97 7.19
N LEU A 60 -17.79 12.15 6.81
CA LEU A 60 -17.02 13.39 6.90
C LEU A 60 -16.76 13.80 8.35
N GLU A 61 -17.72 13.57 9.26
CA GLU A 61 -17.52 13.78 10.70
C GLU A 61 -16.47 12.83 11.27
N PHE A 62 -16.45 11.57 10.82
CA PHE A 62 -15.47 10.57 11.27
C PHE A 62 -14.04 10.85 10.79
N ILE A 63 -13.86 11.18 9.51
CA ILE A 63 -12.52 11.41 8.92
C ILE A 63 -11.94 12.74 9.39
N GLY A 64 -12.81 13.69 9.77
CA GLY A 64 -12.40 15.05 10.11
C GLY A 64 -11.96 15.84 8.87
N PRO A 65 -11.48 17.08 9.05
CA PRO A 65 -10.95 17.85 7.93
C PRO A 65 -9.74 17.11 7.36
N GLY A 66 -9.78 16.80 6.06
CA GLY A 66 -8.61 16.26 5.36
C GLY A 66 -7.41 17.18 5.54
N GLU A 67 -6.22 16.60 5.72
CA GLU A 67 -4.99 17.40 5.71
C GLU A 67 -4.94 18.21 4.40
N PRO A 68 -4.52 19.49 4.46
CA PRO A 68 -4.39 20.28 3.25
C PRO A 68 -3.45 19.53 2.29
N GLU A 69 -3.90 19.39 1.04
CA GLU A 69 -3.06 18.81 -0.02
C GLU A 69 -1.69 19.52 0.01
N PRO A 70 -0.57 18.78 0.11
CA PRO A 70 0.73 19.40 0.12
C PRO A 70 0.91 20.22 -1.17
N PRO A 71 1.58 21.38 -1.09
CA PRO A 71 1.82 22.23 -2.24
C PRO A 71 2.38 21.43 -3.42
N GLU A 72 1.95 21.74 -4.64
CA GLU A 72 2.35 21.01 -5.85
C GLU A 72 3.88 20.88 -6.01
N ALA A 73 4.64 21.81 -5.42
CA ALA A 73 6.11 21.80 -5.43
C ALA A 73 6.75 20.57 -4.75
N ASP A 74 6.03 19.88 -3.86
CA ASP A 74 6.52 18.72 -3.10
C ASP A 74 6.16 17.35 -3.73
N ARG A 75 5.48 17.34 -4.88
CA ARG A 75 5.13 16.10 -5.61
C ARG A 75 6.21 15.77 -6.63
N ARG A 76 7.30 15.12 -6.21
CA ARG A 76 8.32 14.56 -7.11
C ARG A 76 8.46 13.06 -6.96
#